data_AF-A0A3N2MDV3-F1
#
_entry.id   AF-A0A3N2MDV3-F1
#
_cell.length_a   1.000
_cell.length_b   1.000
_cell.length_c   1.000
_cell.angle_alpha   90.00
_cell.angle_beta   90.00
_cell.angle_gamma   90.00
#
_symmetry.space_group_name_H-M   'P 1'
#
loop_
_entity.id
_entity.type
_entity.pdbx_description
1 polymer ?
#
loop_
_entity_poly.entity_id
_entity_poly.type
_entity_poly.pdbx_seq_one_letter_code
_entity_poly.pdbx_strand_id
1 'polypeptide(L)'
;MNNKPDMITGSALNTEKYERYTGIIICSCVRCVISLTFIASGMLKGVNIDAFSQTVGAFLGLWGISADCSYVIAACICIGEMALGYVALIRMLFIRFHWVYPMVMSVFAYITYTNLTDTYGGIESCGCFGEFIHLNPAHSFYKNLALLLACVGLSLHTALISPRQELCSAVSMRKLSLIIAASALPIVFSMIFMHIIGQSTYILLYVVICVISFTIEMSERKYYTQRLTTKSLVIGLSVIFVSYSIQIEYLIHEIGGAFTIT
;
A
#
# COMPACT_ATOMS: atom_id res chain seq x y z
N MET A 1 39.50 17.56 -45.75
CA MET A 1 38.13 17.51 -45.22
C MET A 1 38.21 17.48 -43.71
N ASN A 2 37.86 18.59 -43.07
CA ASN A 2 38.03 18.81 -41.63
C ASN A 2 36.83 18.17 -40.92
N ASN A 3 37.04 17.05 -40.22
CA ASN A 3 35.98 16.33 -39.54
C ASN A 3 35.73 17.00 -38.18
N LYS A 4 34.76 17.92 -38.12
CA LYS A 4 34.32 18.57 -36.88
C LYS A 4 33.50 17.53 -36.12
N PRO A 5 33.88 17.12 -34.88
CA PRO A 5 33.08 16.17 -34.12
C PRO A 5 31.70 16.79 -33.86
N ASP A 6 30.66 16.09 -34.30
CA ASP A 6 29.27 16.54 -34.28
C ASP A 6 28.79 16.80 -32.85
N MET A 7 28.81 18.08 -32.47
CA MET A 7 28.39 18.58 -31.16
C MET A 7 26.91 18.29 -30.85
N ILE A 8 26.10 18.01 -31.88
CA ILE A 8 24.67 17.68 -31.78
C ILE A 8 24.44 16.25 -31.27
N THR A 9 25.35 15.32 -31.55
CA THR A 9 25.22 13.92 -31.14
C THR A 9 25.42 13.75 -29.63
N GLY A 10 26.27 14.58 -29.03
CA GLY A 10 26.52 14.57 -27.58
C GLY A 10 25.39 15.17 -26.74
N SER A 11 24.65 16.16 -27.25
CA SER A 11 23.49 16.73 -26.54
C SER A 11 22.31 15.75 -26.53
N ALA A 12 22.00 15.11 -27.67
CA ALA A 12 20.92 14.12 -27.76
C ALA A 12 21.17 12.88 -26.87
N LEU A 13 22.42 12.37 -26.83
CA LEU A 13 22.82 11.27 -25.94
C LEU A 13 22.69 11.62 -24.45
N ASN A 14 22.99 12.87 -24.08
CA ASN A 14 22.84 13.34 -22.71
C ASN A 14 21.36 13.50 -22.34
N THR A 15 20.51 13.94 -23.27
CA THR A 15 19.06 14.05 -23.06
C THR A 15 18.41 12.68 -22.87
N GLU A 16 18.73 11.68 -23.72
CA GLU A 16 18.19 10.31 -23.58
C GLU A 16 18.62 9.67 -22.26
N LYS A 17 19.88 9.88 -21.85
CA LYS A 17 20.38 9.42 -20.56
C LYS A 17 19.66 10.12 -19.41
N TYR A 18 19.40 11.42 -19.49
CA TYR A 18 18.70 12.19 -18.46
C TYR A 18 17.23 11.76 -18.31
N GLU A 19 16.52 11.55 -19.43
CA GLU A 19 15.15 11.03 -19.42
C GLU A 19 15.09 9.63 -18.79
N ARG A 20 16.04 8.76 -19.13
CA ARG A 20 16.13 7.41 -18.56
C ARG A 20 16.43 7.43 -17.05
N TYR A 21 17.32 8.31 -16.59
CA TYR A 21 17.60 8.48 -15.16
C TYR A 21 16.40 9.04 -14.40
N THR A 22 15.70 10.02 -14.98
CA THR A 22 14.50 10.63 -14.39
C THR A 22 13.37 9.61 -14.25
N GLY A 23 13.13 8.77 -15.26
CA GLY A 23 12.12 7.70 -15.20
C GLY A 23 12.40 6.66 -14.10
N ILE A 24 13.67 6.29 -13.88
CA ILE A 24 14.06 5.35 -12.81
C ILE A 24 13.79 5.93 -11.42
N ILE A 25 14.04 7.22 -11.23
CA ILE A 25 13.79 7.91 -9.95
C ILE A 25 12.29 7.99 -9.67
N ILE A 26 11.48 8.37 -10.66
CA ILE A 26 10.02 8.47 -10.55
C ILE A 26 9.42 7.11 -10.19
N CYS A 27 9.76 6.05 -10.92
CA CYS A 27 9.27 4.69 -10.63
C CYS A 27 9.67 4.22 -9.22
N SER A 28 10.86 4.60 -8.76
CA SER A 28 11.32 4.28 -7.39
C SER A 28 10.48 4.99 -6.34
N CYS A 29 10.10 6.26 -6.56
CA CYS A 29 9.24 7.02 -5.66
C CYS A 29 7.82 6.44 -5.65
N VAL A 30 7.22 6.19 -6.82
CA VAL A 30 5.87 5.60 -6.93
C VAL A 30 5.81 4.24 -6.23
N ARG A 31 6.81 3.38 -6.43
CA ARG A 31 6.92 2.10 -5.73
C ARG A 31 6.97 2.26 -4.21
N CYS A 32 7.72 3.25 -3.71
CA CYS A 32 7.78 3.54 -2.28
C CYS A 32 6.44 4.02 -1.73
N VAL A 33 5.72 4.87 -2.46
CA VAL A 33 4.36 5.31 -2.07
C VAL A 33 3.42 4.11 -1.99
N ILE A 34 3.35 3.29 -3.04
CA ILE A 34 2.51 2.08 -3.07
C ILE A 34 2.84 1.17 -1.89
N SER A 35 4.13 0.90 -1.66
CA SER A 35 4.59 0.06 -0.55
C SER A 35 4.11 0.57 0.81
N LEU A 36 4.30 1.86 1.08
CA LEU A 36 3.86 2.47 2.34
C LEU A 36 2.34 2.46 2.48
N THR A 37 1.59 2.70 1.41
CA THR A 37 0.13 2.65 1.42
C THR A 37 -0.38 1.25 1.80
N PHE A 38 0.20 0.18 1.23
CA PHE A 38 -0.17 -1.20 1.57
C PHE A 38 0.17 -1.55 3.03
N ILE A 39 1.36 -1.16 3.51
CA ILE A 39 1.74 -1.37 4.92
C ILE A 39 0.79 -0.64 5.86
N ALA A 40 0.55 0.66 5.62
CA ALA A 40 -0.34 1.47 6.44
C ALA A 40 -1.79 0.93 6.42
N SER A 41 -2.29 0.53 5.25
CA SER A 41 -3.61 -0.08 5.08
C SER A 41 -3.78 -1.33 5.95
N GLY A 42 -2.85 -2.29 5.82
CA GLY A 42 -2.92 -3.54 6.59
C GLY A 42 -2.76 -3.31 8.10
N MET A 43 -1.87 -2.38 8.50
CA MET A 43 -1.71 -1.99 9.90
C MET A 43 -2.99 -1.40 10.48
N LEU A 44 -3.63 -0.45 9.80
CA LEU A 44 -4.83 0.22 10.31
C LEU A 44 -6.03 -0.74 10.40
N LYS A 45 -6.21 -1.63 9.42
CA LYS A 45 -7.21 -2.70 9.48
C LYS A 45 -6.94 -3.67 10.63
N GLY A 46 -5.68 -4.01 10.86
CA GLY A 46 -5.27 -4.89 11.95
C GLY A 46 -5.41 -4.28 13.34
N VAL A 47 -5.51 -2.95 13.49
CA VAL A 47 -5.78 -2.32 14.80
C VAL A 47 -7.12 -2.80 15.34
N ASN A 48 -8.15 -2.84 14.49
CA ASN A 48 -9.51 -3.25 14.85
C ASN A 48 -9.97 -4.39 13.93
N ILE A 49 -9.38 -5.57 14.12
CA ILE A 49 -9.64 -6.73 13.25
C ILE A 49 -11.12 -7.17 13.30
N ASP A 50 -11.80 -7.00 14.45
CA ASP A 50 -13.21 -7.34 14.61
C ASP A 50 -14.11 -6.50 13.70
N ALA A 51 -13.93 -5.17 13.73
CA ALA A 51 -14.70 -4.26 12.88
C ALA A 51 -14.45 -4.54 11.39
N PHE A 52 -13.19 -4.81 11.04
CA PHE A 52 -12.85 -5.19 9.66
C PHE A 52 -13.49 -6.53 9.26
N SER A 53 -13.55 -7.51 10.17
CA SER A 53 -14.21 -8.80 9.91
C SER A 53 -15.71 -8.67 9.66
N GLN A 54 -16.39 -7.78 10.38
CA GLN A 54 -17.82 -7.50 10.14
C GLN A 54 -18.02 -6.89 8.76
N THR A 55 -17.14 -5.97 8.35
CA THR A 55 -17.14 -5.39 7.01
C THR A 55 -16.95 -6.46 5.93
N VAL A 56 -15.97 -7.36 6.12
CA VAL A 56 -15.74 -8.51 5.22
C VAL A 56 -16.96 -9.43 5.18
N GLY A 57 -17.61 -9.69 6.32
CA GLY A 57 -18.84 -10.46 6.42
C GLY A 57 -20.00 -9.84 5.65
N ALA A 58 -20.15 -8.51 5.72
CA ALA A 58 -21.16 -7.78 4.95
C ALA A 58 -20.93 -7.92 3.43
N PHE A 59 -19.68 -7.80 2.97
CA PHE A 59 -19.34 -8.03 1.56
C PHE A 59 -19.58 -9.47 1.11
N LEU A 60 -19.23 -10.46 1.95
CA LEU A 60 -19.53 -11.87 1.67
C LEU A 60 -21.04 -12.12 1.57
N GLY A 61 -21.83 -11.51 2.46
CA GLY A 61 -23.28 -11.56 2.44
C GLY A 61 -23.88 -10.99 1.15
N LEU A 62 -23.32 -9.87 0.66
CA LEU A 62 -23.72 -9.27 -0.63
C LEU A 62 -23.48 -10.23 -1.82
N TRP A 63 -22.47 -11.08 -1.73
CA TRP A 63 -22.14 -12.09 -2.74
C TRP A 63 -22.82 -13.45 -2.51
N GLY A 64 -23.66 -13.58 -1.48
CA GLY A 64 -24.35 -14.83 -1.13
C GLY A 64 -23.43 -15.91 -0.55
N ILE A 65 -22.25 -15.54 -0.04
CA ILE A 65 -21.28 -16.44 0.60
C ILE A 65 -21.47 -16.38 2.12
N SER A 66 -21.32 -17.51 2.82
CA SER A 66 -21.43 -17.53 4.29
C SER A 66 -20.36 -16.66 4.96
N ALA A 67 -20.76 -15.91 5.98
CA ALA A 67 -19.89 -15.01 6.73
C ALA A 67 -19.08 -15.72 7.84
N ASP A 68 -19.21 -17.04 7.99
CA ASP A 68 -18.58 -17.82 9.08
C ASP A 68 -17.05 -17.74 9.07
N CYS A 69 -16.45 -17.57 7.88
CA CYS A 69 -15.01 -17.43 7.72
C CYS A 69 -14.53 -15.97 7.64
N SER A 70 -15.41 -14.98 7.84
CA SER A 70 -15.11 -13.55 7.69
C SER A 70 -13.91 -13.10 8.53
N TYR A 71 -13.77 -13.60 9.75
CA TYR A 71 -12.66 -13.27 10.66
C TYR A 71 -11.30 -13.75 10.12
N VAL A 72 -11.24 -15.00 9.66
CA VAL A 72 -10.01 -15.58 9.09
C VAL A 72 -9.66 -14.89 7.78
N ILE A 73 -10.66 -14.61 6.93
CA ILE A 73 -10.48 -13.91 5.67
C ILE A 73 -9.95 -12.48 5.92
N ALA A 74 -10.52 -11.76 6.90
CA ALA A 74 -10.06 -10.45 7.31
C ALA A 74 -8.60 -10.47 7.74
N ALA A 75 -8.20 -11.42 8.60
CA ALA A 75 -6.82 -11.60 9.01
C ALA A 75 -5.90 -11.90 7.81
N CYS A 76 -6.28 -12.80 6.91
CA CYS A 76 -5.52 -13.11 5.70
C CYS A 76 -5.35 -11.90 4.78
N ILE A 77 -6.37 -11.06 4.62
CA ILE A 77 -6.29 -9.82 3.83
C ILE A 77 -5.30 -8.85 4.48
N CYS A 78 -5.38 -8.62 5.79
CA CYS A 78 -4.45 -7.72 6.50
C CYS A 78 -2.99 -8.18 6.40
N ILE A 79 -2.74 -9.47 6.64
CA ILE A 79 -1.40 -10.07 6.51
C ILE A 79 -0.91 -9.96 5.07
N GLY A 80 -1.77 -10.28 4.10
CA GLY A 80 -1.46 -10.19 2.68
C GLY A 80 -1.10 -8.77 2.24
N GLU A 81 -1.85 -7.77 2.67
CA GLU A 81 -1.56 -6.36 2.37
C GLU A 81 -0.23 -5.91 2.96
N MET A 82 0.02 -6.20 4.24
CA MET A 82 1.30 -5.88 4.88
C MET A 82 2.46 -6.59 4.17
N ALA A 83 2.32 -7.88 3.88
CA ALA A 83 3.33 -8.67 3.17
C ALA A 83 3.62 -8.08 1.78
N LEU A 84 2.59 -7.78 0.98
CA LEU A 84 2.74 -7.14 -0.33
C LEU A 84 3.40 -5.76 -0.22
N GLY A 85 3.10 -5.01 0.84
CA GLY A 85 3.74 -3.76 1.17
C GLY A 85 5.25 -3.91 1.41
N TYR A 86 5.68 -4.86 2.23
CA TYR A 86 7.10 -5.16 2.48
C TYR A 86 7.82 -5.69 1.23
N VAL A 87 7.16 -6.58 0.46
CA VAL A 87 7.63 -7.07 -0.84
C VAL A 87 7.85 -5.90 -1.80
N ALA A 88 6.91 -4.95 -1.86
CA ALA A 88 7.00 -3.78 -2.74
C ALA A 88 8.18 -2.89 -2.36
N LEU A 89 8.50 -2.84 -1.06
CA LEU A 89 9.61 -2.07 -0.52
C LEU A 89 10.96 -2.63 -1.01
N ILE A 90 11.07 -3.93 -1.30
CA ILE A 90 12.27 -4.57 -1.87
C ILE A 90 12.19 -4.59 -3.41
N ARG A 91 13.01 -3.77 -4.08
CA ARG A 91 13.00 -3.65 -5.56
C ARG A 91 13.11 -5.01 -6.28
N MET A 92 13.97 -5.91 -5.81
CA MET A 92 14.15 -7.22 -6.43
C MET A 92 12.90 -8.10 -6.34
N LEU A 93 12.19 -8.07 -5.20
CA LEU A 93 10.95 -8.83 -5.05
C LEU A 93 9.81 -8.16 -5.81
N PHE A 94 9.75 -6.83 -5.81
CA PHE A 94 8.76 -6.09 -6.60
C PHE A 94 8.84 -6.45 -8.09
N ILE A 95 10.05 -6.51 -8.69
CA ILE A 95 10.22 -6.93 -10.09
C ILE A 95 9.74 -8.38 -10.30
N ARG A 96 9.76 -9.25 -9.30
CA ARG A 96 9.23 -10.61 -9.44
C ARG A 96 7.71 -10.68 -9.31
N PHE A 97 7.14 -9.88 -8.41
CA PHE A 97 5.71 -9.90 -8.05
C PHE A 97 4.92 -8.72 -8.61
N HIS A 98 5.45 -7.97 -9.59
CA HIS A 98 4.84 -6.71 -10.06
C HIS A 98 3.41 -6.89 -10.59
N TRP A 99 3.07 -8.08 -11.11
CA TRP A 99 1.73 -8.43 -11.60
C TRP A 99 0.68 -8.60 -10.50
N VAL A 100 1.09 -8.88 -9.26
CA VAL A 100 0.16 -9.14 -8.14
C VAL A 100 -0.53 -7.85 -7.68
N TYR A 101 0.19 -6.72 -7.68
CA TYR A 101 -0.34 -5.43 -7.23
C TYR A 101 -1.58 -4.95 -8.01
N PRO A 102 -1.57 -4.91 -9.36
CA PRO A 102 -2.77 -4.52 -10.11
C PRO A 102 -3.91 -5.54 -9.96
N MET A 103 -3.62 -6.84 -9.77
CA MET A 103 -4.64 -7.86 -9.51
C MET A 103 -5.34 -7.64 -8.16
N VAL A 104 -4.59 -7.38 -7.10
CA VAL A 104 -5.18 -7.11 -5.77
C VAL A 104 -5.94 -5.78 -5.78
N MET A 105 -5.40 -4.75 -6.43
CA MET A 105 -6.07 -3.46 -6.55
C MET A 105 -7.34 -3.52 -7.40
N SER A 106 -7.42 -4.41 -8.40
CA SER A 106 -8.64 -4.57 -9.18
C SER A 106 -9.75 -5.20 -8.35
N VAL A 107 -9.42 -6.14 -7.46
CA VAL A 107 -10.36 -6.70 -6.48
C VAL A 107 -10.86 -5.59 -5.52
N PHE A 108 -9.98 -4.76 -4.98
CA PHE A 108 -10.41 -3.65 -4.13
C PHE A 108 -11.24 -2.61 -4.87
N ALA A 109 -10.89 -2.29 -6.12
CA ALA A 109 -11.68 -1.40 -6.96
C ALA A 109 -13.09 -1.98 -7.21
N TYR A 110 -13.19 -3.29 -7.48
CA TYR A 110 -14.46 -3.98 -7.65
C TYR A 110 -15.32 -3.94 -6.38
N ILE A 111 -14.77 -4.29 -5.22
CA ILE A 111 -15.47 -4.24 -3.92
C ILE A 111 -15.96 -2.81 -3.62
N THR A 112 -15.14 -1.81 -3.91
CA THR A 112 -15.52 -0.41 -3.64
C THR A 112 -16.56 0.09 -4.64
N TYR A 113 -16.51 -0.38 -5.89
CA TYR A 113 -17.53 -0.09 -6.90
C TYR A 113 -18.89 -0.70 -6.54
N THR A 114 -18.91 -1.94 -6.04
CA THR A 114 -20.14 -2.56 -5.56
C THR A 114 -20.73 -1.80 -4.38
N ASN A 115 -19.90 -1.28 -3.47
CA ASN A 115 -20.37 -0.44 -2.35
C ASN A 115 -20.92 0.92 -2.83
N LEU A 116 -20.31 1.52 -3.86
CA LEU A 116 -20.76 2.79 -4.43
C LEU A 116 -22.12 2.67 -5.13
N THR A 117 -22.40 1.52 -5.73
CA THR A 117 -23.62 1.28 -6.52
C THR A 117 -24.78 0.75 -5.68
N ASP A 118 -24.55 0.44 -4.39
CA ASP A 118 -25.58 -0.06 -3.51
C ASP A 118 -26.53 1.06 -3.04
N THR A 119 -27.75 1.04 -3.56
CA THR A 119 -28.80 2.04 -3.32
C THR A 119 -29.59 1.84 -2.03
N TYR A 120 -29.38 0.74 -1.28
CA TYR A 120 -30.23 0.39 -0.13
C TYR A 120 -29.61 0.63 1.26
N GLY A 121 -28.44 1.28 1.31
CA GLY A 121 -27.73 1.59 2.55
C GLY A 121 -26.31 1.07 2.47
N GLY A 122 -25.46 1.78 1.73
CA GLY A 122 -24.06 1.41 1.53
C GLY A 122 -23.31 1.30 2.86
N ILE A 123 -22.38 0.36 2.92
CA ILE A 123 -21.52 0.15 4.09
C ILE A 123 -20.72 1.44 4.29
N GLU A 124 -20.93 2.13 5.42
CA GLU A 124 -20.51 3.52 5.65
C GLU A 124 -18.99 3.77 5.56
N SER A 125 -18.18 2.70 5.57
CA SER A 125 -16.74 2.80 5.37
C SER A 125 -16.23 1.56 4.62
N CYS A 126 -15.44 1.78 3.57
CA CYS A 126 -14.97 0.71 2.67
C CYS A 126 -13.94 -0.23 3.33
N GLY A 127 -13.71 -0.11 4.64
CA GLY A 127 -12.72 -0.85 5.42
C GLY A 127 -11.26 -0.63 5.00
N CYS A 128 -10.97 0.03 3.87
CA CYS A 128 -9.64 0.10 3.26
C CYS A 128 -8.55 0.74 4.13
N PHE A 129 -8.90 1.53 5.14
CA PHE A 129 -7.95 2.12 6.11
C PHE A 129 -8.33 1.82 7.56
N GLY A 130 -9.11 0.76 7.80
CA GLY A 130 -9.79 0.59 9.07
C GLY A 130 -10.77 1.74 9.36
N GLU A 131 -11.39 1.68 10.52
CA GLU A 131 -12.47 2.59 10.95
C GLU A 131 -11.97 4.00 11.36
N PHE A 132 -10.66 4.26 11.31
CA PHE A 132 -10.07 5.54 11.74
C PHE A 132 -10.35 6.71 10.78
N ILE A 133 -10.80 6.43 9.54
CA ILE A 133 -11.21 7.46 8.58
C ILE A 133 -12.48 6.97 7.85
N HIS A 134 -13.63 7.54 8.21
CA HIS A 134 -14.86 7.38 7.45
C HIS A 134 -14.75 8.18 6.14
N LEU A 135 -14.19 7.55 5.10
CA LEU A 135 -14.26 8.11 3.75
C LEU A 135 -15.61 7.78 3.13
N ASN A 136 -16.30 8.80 2.61
CA ASN A 136 -17.43 8.66 1.69
C ASN A 136 -17.11 7.57 0.62
N PRO A 137 -18.04 6.64 0.32
CA PRO A 137 -17.85 5.58 -0.66
C PRO A 137 -17.24 6.03 -2.00
N ALA A 138 -17.65 7.21 -2.49
CA ALA A 138 -17.10 7.79 -3.72
C ALA A 138 -15.60 8.13 -3.59
N HIS A 139 -15.18 8.74 -2.49
CA HIS A 139 -13.78 9.09 -2.25
C HIS A 139 -12.89 7.85 -2.15
N SER A 140 -13.36 6.81 -1.48
CA SER A 140 -12.63 5.54 -1.40
C SER A 140 -12.50 4.87 -2.78
N PHE A 141 -13.54 4.93 -3.61
CA PHE A 141 -13.52 4.40 -4.97
C PHE A 141 -12.46 5.10 -5.83
N TYR A 142 -12.48 6.44 -5.89
CA TYR A 142 -11.53 7.20 -6.69
C TYR A 142 -10.08 7.00 -6.22
N LYS A 143 -9.85 6.89 -4.90
CA LYS A 143 -8.53 6.57 -4.35
C LYS A 143 -8.04 5.19 -4.80
N ASN A 144 -8.88 4.16 -4.69
CA ASN A 144 -8.52 2.80 -5.11
C ASN A 144 -8.31 2.72 -6.63
N LEU A 145 -9.09 3.48 -7.42
CA LEU A 145 -8.89 3.59 -8.86
C LEU A 145 -7.58 4.29 -9.22
N ALA A 146 -7.23 5.38 -8.54
CA ALA A 146 -5.94 6.06 -8.74
C ALA A 146 -4.75 5.15 -8.38
N LEU A 147 -4.85 4.41 -7.27
CA LEU A 147 -3.86 3.40 -6.87
C LEU A 147 -3.77 2.26 -7.88
N LEU A 148 -4.89 1.81 -8.44
CA LEU A 148 -4.93 0.81 -9.50
C LEU A 148 -4.16 1.31 -10.74
N LEU A 149 -4.45 2.53 -11.21
CA LEU A 149 -3.75 3.12 -12.35
C LEU A 149 -2.24 3.26 -12.11
N ALA A 150 -1.85 3.69 -10.90
CA ALA A 150 -0.44 3.77 -10.51
C ALA A 150 0.24 2.38 -10.50
N CYS A 151 -0.43 1.37 -9.96
CA CYS A 151 0.06 -0.02 -9.95
C CYS A 151 0.19 -0.58 -11.37
N VAL A 152 -0.79 -0.34 -12.24
CA VAL A 152 -0.77 -0.78 -13.64
C VAL A 152 0.35 -0.09 -14.40
N GLY A 153 0.49 1.23 -14.29
CA GLY A 153 1.56 1.98 -14.94
C GLY A 153 2.95 1.51 -14.51
N LEU A 154 3.15 1.31 -13.21
CA LEU A 154 4.42 0.81 -12.67
C LEU A 154 4.70 -0.65 -13.09
N SER A 155 3.68 -1.51 -13.09
CA SER A 155 3.78 -2.90 -13.54
C SER A 155 4.11 -2.99 -15.03
N LEU A 156 3.46 -2.19 -15.87
CA LEU A 156 3.71 -2.14 -17.31
C LEU A 156 5.11 -1.60 -17.62
N HIS A 157 5.53 -0.50 -16.98
CA HIS A 157 6.89 0.02 -17.12
C HIS A 157 7.93 -1.03 -16.70
N THR A 158 7.66 -1.75 -15.61
CA THR A 158 8.53 -2.85 -15.16
C THR A 158 8.56 -3.97 -16.19
N ALA A 159 7.42 -4.40 -16.74
CA ALA A 159 7.35 -5.43 -17.77
C ALA A 159 8.12 -5.04 -19.06
N LEU A 160 8.00 -3.79 -19.50
CA LEU A 160 8.62 -3.28 -20.72
C LEU A 160 10.14 -3.10 -20.60
N ILE A 161 10.64 -2.70 -19.43
CA ILE A 161 12.08 -2.43 -19.20
C ILE A 161 12.83 -3.63 -18.64
N SER A 162 12.12 -4.63 -18.10
CA SER A 162 12.71 -5.81 -17.47
C SER A 162 13.13 -6.98 -18.40
N PRO A 163 13.08 -6.98 -19.76
CA PRO A 163 13.40 -8.22 -20.49
C PRO A 163 14.89 -8.64 -20.45
N ARG A 164 15.76 -7.99 -19.65
CA ARG A 164 17.20 -8.32 -19.57
C ARG A 164 17.85 -8.43 -18.18
N GLN A 165 17.12 -8.33 -17.06
CA GLN A 165 17.74 -8.50 -15.72
C GLN A 165 17.24 -9.77 -15.01
N GLU A 166 17.94 -10.87 -15.26
CA GLU A 166 18.21 -11.95 -14.30
C GLU A 166 16.98 -12.75 -13.80
N LEU A 167 16.55 -13.69 -14.63
CA LEU A 167 15.75 -14.88 -14.29
C LEU A 167 16.40 -15.77 -13.20
N CYS A 168 17.55 -15.40 -12.62
CA CYS A 168 18.38 -16.22 -11.74
C CYS A 168 18.80 -15.54 -10.42
N SER A 169 18.09 -14.54 -9.89
CA SER A 169 18.24 -14.23 -8.46
C SER A 169 17.36 -15.19 -7.66
N ALA A 170 17.96 -16.25 -7.10
CA ALA A 170 17.28 -17.08 -6.12
C ALA A 170 16.82 -16.17 -4.96
N VAL A 171 15.54 -15.84 -4.93
CA VAL A 171 14.93 -15.22 -3.76
C VAL A 171 15.13 -16.22 -2.63
N SER A 172 15.99 -15.86 -1.68
CA SER A 172 16.22 -16.71 -0.52
C SER A 172 14.88 -16.95 0.16
N MET A 173 14.44 -18.21 0.21
CA MET A 173 13.17 -18.61 0.84
C MET A 173 13.06 -18.06 2.27
N ARG A 174 14.21 -17.89 2.94
CA ARG A 174 14.33 -17.26 4.27
C ARG A 174 13.82 -15.81 4.29
N LYS A 175 14.04 -15.03 3.23
CA LYS A 175 13.57 -13.64 3.17
C LYS A 175 12.06 -13.56 3.01
N LEU A 176 11.48 -14.44 2.18
CA LEU A 176 10.03 -14.47 2.01
C LEU A 176 9.34 -14.94 3.29
N SER A 177 9.90 -15.94 3.99
CA SER A 177 9.35 -16.40 5.28
C SER A 177 9.44 -15.33 6.37
N LEU A 178 10.51 -14.53 6.39
CA LEU A 178 10.64 -13.41 7.34
C LEU A 178 9.58 -12.35 7.10
N ILE A 179 9.33 -11.97 5.85
CA ILE A 179 8.28 -11.00 5.49
C ILE A 179 6.91 -11.48 5.97
N ILE A 180 6.57 -12.74 5.68
CA ILE A 180 5.29 -13.33 6.09
C ILE A 180 5.19 -13.34 7.62
N ALA A 181 6.23 -13.79 8.32
CA ALA A 181 6.25 -13.81 9.78
C ALA A 181 6.12 -12.41 10.40
N ALA A 182 6.86 -11.42 9.88
CA ALA A 182 6.80 -10.03 10.33
C ALA A 182 5.43 -9.40 10.07
N SER A 183 4.78 -9.72 8.94
CA SER A 183 3.42 -9.25 8.66
C SER A 183 2.33 -9.94 9.50
N ALA A 184 2.52 -11.22 9.85
CA ALA A 184 1.57 -11.97 10.66
C ALA A 184 1.60 -11.59 12.13
N LEU A 185 2.78 -11.23 12.66
CA LEU A 185 2.99 -10.94 14.08
C LEU A 185 2.03 -9.87 14.67
N PRO A 186 1.85 -8.68 14.08
CA PRO A 186 0.87 -7.69 14.57
C PRO A 186 -0.57 -8.18 14.48
N ILE A 187 -0.92 -8.91 13.42
CA ILE A 187 -2.30 -9.39 13.20
C ILE A 187 -2.66 -10.50 14.19
N VAL A 188 -1.76 -11.45 14.40
CA VAL A 188 -1.95 -12.52 15.40
C VAL A 188 -2.01 -11.92 16.82
N PHE A 189 -1.19 -10.91 17.11
CA PHE A 189 -1.29 -10.17 18.38
C PHE A 189 -2.68 -9.53 18.53
N SER A 190 -3.18 -8.87 17.49
CA SER A 190 -4.53 -8.30 17.48
C SER A 190 -5.59 -9.36 17.80
N MET A 191 -5.58 -10.49 17.08
CA MET A 191 -6.57 -11.55 17.26
C MET A 191 -6.61 -12.14 18.67
N ILE A 192 -5.46 -12.22 19.34
CA ILE A 192 -5.38 -12.85 20.67
C ILE A 192 -5.74 -11.86 21.78
N PHE A 193 -5.22 -10.63 21.71
CA PHE A 193 -5.21 -9.72 22.85
C PHE A 193 -6.29 -8.64 22.83
N MET A 194 -6.99 -8.43 21.71
CA MET A 194 -7.98 -7.36 21.55
C MET A 194 -9.10 -7.41 22.59
N HIS A 195 -9.56 -8.60 23.00
CA HIS A 195 -10.60 -8.75 24.03
C HIS A 195 -10.06 -8.93 25.46
N ILE A 196 -8.74 -9.11 25.63
CA ILE A 196 -8.13 -9.43 26.92
C ILE A 196 -7.58 -8.17 27.59
N ILE A 197 -7.02 -7.26 26.79
CA ILE A 197 -6.30 -6.07 27.27
C ILE A 197 -7.21 -4.84 27.15
N GLY A 198 -7.08 -3.89 28.09
CA GLY A 198 -7.76 -2.60 27.98
C GLY A 198 -7.39 -1.84 26.69
N GLN A 199 -8.35 -1.12 26.11
CA GLN A 199 -8.22 -0.50 24.78
C GLN A 199 -6.94 0.34 24.60
N SER A 200 -6.60 1.20 25.55
CA SER A 200 -5.41 2.08 25.45
C SER A 200 -4.09 1.32 25.49
N THR A 201 -3.98 0.29 26.34
CA THR A 201 -2.76 -0.52 26.46
C THR A 201 -2.61 -1.46 25.27
N TYR A 202 -3.73 -1.99 24.75
CA TYR A 202 -3.77 -2.76 23.52
C TYR A 202 -3.22 -1.98 22.32
N ILE A 203 -3.74 -0.77 22.06
CA ILE A 203 -3.31 0.06 20.92
C ILE A 203 -1.82 0.38 21.03
N LEU A 204 -1.33 0.73 22.22
CA LEU A 204 0.09 1.04 22.43
C LEU A 204 0.98 -0.17 22.13
N LEU A 205 0.65 -1.35 22.64
CA LEU A 205 1.39 -2.58 22.37
C LEU A 205 1.34 -2.95 20.89
N TYR A 206 0.18 -2.82 20.24
CA TYR A 206 0.01 -3.08 18.82
C TYR A 206 0.91 -2.16 17.97
N VAL A 207 0.96 -0.86 18.27
CA VAL A 207 1.83 0.09 17.57
C VAL A 207 3.31 -0.25 17.78
N VAL A 208 3.72 -0.58 19.01
CA VAL A 208 5.10 -1.02 19.31
C VAL A 208 5.46 -2.25 18.48
N ILE A 209 4.57 -3.22 18.42
CA ILE A 209 4.74 -4.45 17.63
C ILE A 209 4.85 -4.15 16.12
N CYS A 210 4.03 -3.25 15.60
CA CYS A 210 4.12 -2.83 14.20
C CYS A 210 5.46 -2.16 13.89
N VAL A 211 5.94 -1.29 14.79
CA VAL A 211 7.25 -0.64 14.66
C VAL A 211 8.37 -1.68 14.68
N ILE A 212 8.34 -2.65 15.60
CA ILE A 212 9.32 -3.74 15.65
C ILE A 212 9.29 -4.56 14.35
N SER A 213 8.10 -4.90 13.86
CA SER A 213 7.95 -5.66 12.61
C SER A 213 8.53 -4.88 11.41
N PHE A 214 8.29 -3.57 11.35
CA PHE A 214 8.87 -2.69 10.34
C PHE A 214 10.39 -2.55 10.47
N THR A 215 10.95 -2.47 11.68
CA THR A 215 12.40 -2.34 11.87
C THR A 215 13.14 -3.63 11.53
N ILE A 216 12.59 -4.80 11.83
CA ILE A 216 13.15 -6.11 11.43
C ILE A 216 13.31 -6.16 9.91
N GLU A 217 12.28 -5.78 9.15
CA GLU A 217 12.31 -5.75 7.69
C GLU A 217 13.27 -4.71 7.11
N MET A 218 13.49 -3.61 7.85
CA MET A 218 14.47 -2.59 7.46
C MET A 218 15.91 -3.01 7.76
N SER A 219 16.13 -3.83 8.80
CA SER A 219 17.45 -4.32 9.24
C SER A 219 18.09 -5.28 8.23
N GLU A 220 17.29 -6.15 7.62
CA GLU A 220 17.75 -7.14 6.62
C GLU A 220 18.17 -6.55 5.26
N ARG A 221 18.14 -5.21 5.12
CA ARG A 221 18.53 -4.53 3.87
C ARG A 221 20.02 -4.22 3.82
N LYS A 222 20.61 -4.42 2.63
CA LYS A 222 21.94 -3.91 2.34
C LYS A 222 21.97 -2.38 2.42
N TYR A 223 22.98 -1.85 3.11
CA TYR A 223 23.21 -0.42 3.39
C TYR A 223 23.01 0.51 2.16
N TYR A 224 23.44 0.09 0.97
CA TYR A 224 23.27 0.89 -0.26
C TYR A 224 21.80 1.00 -0.73
N THR A 225 21.04 -0.10 -0.65
CA THR A 225 19.60 -0.10 -0.97
C THR A 225 18.81 0.65 0.10
N GLN A 226 19.25 0.60 1.35
CA GLN A 226 18.68 1.32 2.47
C GLN A 226 18.75 2.83 2.26
N ARG A 227 19.92 3.40 1.90
CA ARG A 227 20.10 4.86 1.73
C ARG A 227 19.23 5.47 0.61
N LEU A 228 19.03 4.76 -0.50
CA LEU A 228 18.14 5.21 -1.59
C LEU A 228 16.66 5.09 -1.21
N THR A 229 16.32 4.07 -0.43
CA THR A 229 14.98 3.88 0.13
C THR A 229 14.67 4.94 1.17
N THR A 230 15.60 5.32 2.06
CA THR A 230 15.36 6.38 3.06
C THR A 230 15.06 7.72 2.40
N LYS A 231 15.77 8.09 1.33
CA LYS A 231 15.46 9.30 0.55
C LYS A 231 14.09 9.21 -0.13
N SER A 232 13.77 8.08 -0.74
CA SER A 232 12.48 7.85 -1.40
C SER A 232 11.31 7.71 -0.40
N LEU A 233 11.60 7.27 0.82
CA LEU A 233 10.65 7.10 1.92
C LEU A 233 10.34 8.44 2.58
N VAL A 234 11.32 9.35 2.72
CA VAL A 234 11.04 10.73 3.15
C VAL A 234 10.14 11.44 2.14
N ILE A 235 10.40 11.26 0.83
CA ILE A 235 9.54 11.80 -0.23
C ILE A 235 8.16 11.13 -0.20
N GLY A 236 8.11 9.80 -0.09
CA GLY A 236 6.84 9.05 -0.01
C GLY A 236 6.01 9.44 1.22
N LEU A 237 6.63 9.56 2.40
CA LEU A 237 5.98 10.05 3.61
C LEU A 237 5.48 11.48 3.43
N SER A 238 6.23 12.36 2.76
CA SER A 238 5.76 13.74 2.52
C SER A 238 4.54 13.78 1.59
N VAL A 239 4.47 12.92 0.57
CA VAL A 239 3.32 12.82 -0.34
C VAL A 239 2.10 12.22 0.37
N ILE A 240 2.32 11.20 1.20
CA ILE A 240 1.28 10.61 2.04
C ILE A 240 0.81 11.63 3.07
N PHE A 241 1.71 12.29 3.80
CA PHE A 241 1.36 13.34 4.76
C PHE A 241 0.56 14.46 4.09
N VAL A 242 0.97 14.94 2.91
CA VAL A 242 0.20 15.93 2.13
C VAL A 242 -1.18 15.37 1.74
N SER A 243 -1.27 14.12 1.31
CA SER A 243 -2.56 13.49 0.95
C SER A 243 -3.49 13.36 2.16
N TYR A 244 -2.96 13.01 3.34
CA TYR A 244 -3.70 12.90 4.59
C TYR A 244 -4.03 14.28 5.19
N SER A 245 -3.14 15.27 5.07
CA SER A 245 -3.40 16.65 5.48
C SER A 245 -4.50 17.27 4.63
N ILE A 246 -4.52 17.05 3.32
CA ILE A 246 -5.61 17.49 2.43
C ILE A 246 -6.93 16.82 2.82
N GLN A 247 -6.90 15.52 3.18
CA GLN A 247 -8.09 14.79 3.63
C GLN A 247 -8.64 15.34 4.96
N ILE A 248 -7.75 15.70 5.91
CA ILE A 248 -8.11 16.30 7.19
C ILE A 248 -8.62 17.74 7.01
N GLU A 249 -8.00 18.53 6.15
CA GLU A 249 -8.42 19.92 5.87
C GLU A 249 -9.78 19.97 5.17
N TYR A 250 -10.08 19.00 4.29
CA TYR A 250 -11.41 18.85 3.68
C TYR A 250 -12.47 18.42 4.72
N LEU A 251 -12.13 17.50 5.63
CA LEU A 251 -13.00 17.07 6.73
C LEU A 251 -13.30 18.22 7.71
N ILE A 252 -12.29 19.05 8.02
CA ILE A 252 -12.45 20.27 8.85
C ILE A 252 -13.32 21.31 8.13
N HIS A 253 -13.20 21.45 6.80
CA HIS A 253 -14.02 22.37 6.02
C HIS A 253 -15.49 21.92 5.92
N GLU A 254 -15.75 20.61 5.87
CA GLU A 254 -17.10 20.04 5.89
C GLU A 254 -17.78 20.18 7.26
N ILE A 255 -17.03 19.94 8.36
CA ILE A 255 -17.51 20.13 9.73
C ILE A 255 -17.65 21.63 10.09
N GLY A 256 -16.75 22.48 9.59
CA GLY A 256 -16.79 23.94 9.76
C GLY A 256 -17.92 24.62 8.98
N GLY A 257 -18.30 24.06 7.83
CA GLY A 257 -19.48 24.48 7.06
C GLY A 257 -20.81 24.11 7.72
N ALA A 258 -20.86 23.03 8.50
CA ALA A 258 -22.05 22.63 9.25
C ALA A 258 -22.30 23.47 10.52
N PHE A 259 -21.30 24.21 11.02
CA PHE A 259 -21.42 25.04 12.23
C PHE A 259 -21.72 26.52 11.96
N THR A 260 -21.90 26.92 10.69
CA THR A 260 -22.25 28.29 10.27
C THR A 260 -23.67 28.42 9.73
N ILE A 261 -24.55 27.46 10.02
CA ILE A 261 -26.00 27.56 9.82
C ILE A 261 -26.72 27.21 11.13
N THR A 262 -26.60 28.09 12.12
CA THR A 262 -27.60 28.30 13.18
C THR A 262 -27.59 29.77 13.55
#